data_AF-A0A8H8CCX8-F1
#
_entry.id   AF-A0A8H8CCX8-F1
#
_cell.length_a   1.000
_cell.length_b   1.000
_cell.length_c   1.000
_cell.angle_alpha   90.00
_cell.angle_beta   90.00
_cell.angle_gamma   90.00
#
_symmetry.space_group_name_H-M   'P 1'
#
loop_
_entity.id
_entity.type
_entity.pdbx_description
1 polymer ?
#
loop_
_entity_poly.entity_id
_entity_poly.type
_entity_poly.pdbx_seq_one_letter_code
_entity_poly.pdbx_strand_id
1 'polypeptide(L)'
;MSSARPIIGKLRADKERLHCTKVVHQSPPGCIVPEPDVDKPRLFDFETMAEYIIPRQAFCNRFVTICEPENKYRILGHPVCIKDEKYARNEFMFNFCIVLGVEVDKTPYEAVVRRLASTFTEMEIQNEYLSQEDYSNSQERRSIAALIEIIKEDLNNYNECMIPVDDANTINMKLFPNHRHPPPVKSWHVPISTMKFSEIMDDTWDLTMKKVIKQIDGIKDVRRIARDADVALDLTKIALQHLLYYDSILMLDLFLFGNIYAPTPEVNDFLADRDGMQDECANYVYINGPRLPNFYLCRLFTSLATSRTVKEWLKLHNDQGFPVLNFVDVRRFIQFGIIKGLVYRVQKYAVSPEYISSLVSGQNKVTGDNVMQKYLDGCHSFDQITTEKNLAESKIREQLRRFPDFDTMYR
;
A
#
# COMPACT_ATOMS: atom_id res chain seq x y z
N MET A 1 -15.08 -2.80 1.93
CA MET A 1 -15.27 -2.59 0.48
C MET A 1 -16.40 -1.57 0.27
N SER A 2 -16.09 -0.28 0.37
CA SER A 2 -17.00 0.75 -0.15
C SER A 2 -16.82 0.71 -1.66
N SER A 3 -17.79 0.15 -2.39
CA SER A 3 -17.71 0.04 -3.84
C SER A 3 -17.67 1.45 -4.43
N ALA A 4 -16.49 1.89 -4.87
CA ALA A 4 -16.40 2.95 -5.84
C ALA A 4 -17.23 2.52 -7.03
N ARG A 5 -18.37 3.18 -7.29
CA ARG A 5 -19.17 2.91 -8.48
C ARG A 5 -18.84 4.01 -9.48
N PRO A 6 -17.87 3.80 -10.39
CA PRO A 6 -17.59 4.73 -11.46
C PRO A 6 -18.87 4.86 -12.29
N ILE A 7 -19.42 6.06 -12.33
CA ILE A 7 -20.51 6.39 -13.24
C ILE A 7 -19.84 6.98 -14.47
N ILE A 8 -19.96 6.27 -15.58
CA ILE A 8 -19.29 6.62 -16.82
C ILE A 8 -20.31 7.35 -17.69
N GLY A 9 -19.95 8.54 -18.14
CA GLY A 9 -20.79 9.34 -19.04
C GLY A 9 -20.01 9.84 -20.25
N LYS A 10 -20.62 9.75 -21.43
CA LYS A 10 -20.19 10.47 -22.63
C LYS A 10 -20.97 11.78 -22.70
N LEU A 11 -20.23 12.88 -22.71
CA LEU A 11 -20.76 14.21 -22.88
C LEU A 11 -20.33 14.74 -24.25
N ARG A 12 -21.27 15.35 -24.97
CA ARG A 12 -21.04 15.99 -26.27
C ARG A 12 -21.60 17.40 -26.21
N ALA A 13 -20.87 18.35 -26.78
CA ALA A 13 -21.40 19.68 -27.00
C ALA A 13 -21.96 19.77 -28.43
N ASP A 14 -23.27 19.55 -28.61
CA ASP A 14 -23.97 19.84 -29.86
C ASP A 14 -24.69 21.19 -29.73
N LYS A 15 -24.35 22.12 -30.62
CA LYS A 15 -24.79 23.53 -30.54
C LYS A 15 -25.74 23.95 -31.68
N GLU A 16 -26.57 23.06 -32.23
CA GLU A 16 -27.63 23.50 -33.16
C GLU A 16 -28.58 24.55 -32.54
N ARG A 17 -28.59 24.68 -31.20
CA ARG A 17 -29.01 25.89 -30.48
C ARG A 17 -27.92 26.29 -29.49
N LEU A 18 -27.77 27.60 -29.23
CA LEU A 18 -26.76 28.21 -28.35
C LEU A 18 -26.27 27.30 -27.19
N HIS A 19 -24.95 27.09 -27.09
CA HIS A 19 -24.22 26.67 -25.87
C HIS A 19 -24.82 25.57 -24.99
N CYS A 20 -25.39 24.50 -25.56
CA CYS A 20 -25.85 23.37 -24.75
C CYS A 20 -24.80 22.24 -24.70
N THR A 21 -24.10 22.13 -23.57
CA THR A 21 -23.40 20.89 -23.17
C THR A 21 -24.47 19.84 -22.89
N LYS A 22 -24.45 18.71 -23.59
CA LYS A 22 -25.45 17.65 -23.43
C LYS A 22 -24.80 16.34 -22.99
N VAL A 23 -25.43 15.66 -22.04
CA VAL A 23 -25.16 14.25 -21.76
C VAL A 23 -25.77 13.42 -22.89
N VAL A 24 -24.94 12.68 -23.63
CA VAL A 24 -25.42 11.79 -24.69
C VAL A 24 -25.68 10.41 -24.11
N HIS A 25 -24.76 9.91 -23.30
CA HIS A 25 -24.87 8.59 -22.66
C HIS A 25 -24.39 8.64 -21.22
N GLN A 26 -25.06 7.90 -20.36
CA GLN A 26 -24.72 7.75 -18.94
C GLN A 26 -25.01 6.32 -18.48
N SER A 27 -24.13 5.76 -17.65
CA SER A 27 -24.39 4.49 -16.97
C SER A 27 -24.08 4.60 -15.48
N PRO A 28 -25.07 4.34 -14.58
CA PRO A 28 -26.44 3.91 -14.86
C PRO A 28 -27.32 4.99 -15.53
N PRO A 29 -28.39 4.58 -16.24
CA PRO A 29 -29.36 5.50 -16.82
C PRO A 29 -30.05 6.33 -15.73
N GLY A 30 -30.30 7.62 -16.02
CA GLY A 30 -30.99 8.58 -15.16
C GLY A 30 -30.16 9.21 -14.02
N CYS A 31 -28.85 8.92 -13.92
CA CYS A 31 -28.04 9.34 -12.77
C CYS A 31 -27.57 10.81 -12.78
N ILE A 32 -27.39 11.41 -13.96
CA ILE A 32 -26.90 12.81 -14.11
C ILE A 32 -28.01 13.66 -14.73
N VAL A 33 -28.60 13.21 -15.84
CA VAL A 33 -29.73 13.85 -16.53
C VAL A 33 -30.92 12.90 -16.51
N PRO A 34 -32.17 13.38 -16.36
CA PRO A 34 -33.34 12.51 -16.40
C PRO A 34 -33.47 11.79 -17.74
N GLU A 35 -33.72 10.49 -17.68
CA GLU A 35 -34.10 9.65 -18.83
C GLU A 35 -35.55 9.20 -18.68
N PRO A 36 -36.27 9.01 -19.81
CA PRO A 36 -37.62 8.46 -19.77
C PRO A 36 -37.61 7.09 -19.06
N ASP A 37 -38.61 6.85 -18.21
CA ASP A 37 -38.85 5.60 -17.47
C ASP A 37 -37.88 5.26 -16.33
N VAL A 38 -36.99 6.17 -15.91
CA VAL A 38 -36.07 5.94 -14.78
C VAL A 38 -36.17 7.05 -13.72
N ASP A 39 -36.86 6.75 -12.61
CA ASP A 39 -36.92 7.63 -11.43
C ASP A 39 -35.81 7.25 -10.43
N LYS A 40 -34.63 7.86 -10.60
CA LYS A 40 -33.48 7.69 -9.69
C LYS A 40 -33.05 9.05 -9.12
N PRO A 41 -32.58 9.09 -7.86
CA PRO A 41 -32.03 10.31 -7.29
C PRO A 41 -30.78 10.73 -8.06
N ARG A 42 -30.73 12.02 -8.44
CA ARG A 42 -29.60 12.62 -9.14
C ARG A 42 -28.40 12.72 -8.21
N LEU A 43 -27.20 12.55 -8.77
CA LEU A 43 -25.96 12.65 -8.00
C LEU A 43 -25.63 14.09 -7.62
N PHE A 44 -25.73 14.99 -8.59
CA PHE A 44 -25.41 16.41 -8.50
C PHE A 44 -26.20 17.18 -9.56
N ASP A 45 -26.25 18.51 -9.43
CA ASP A 45 -26.89 19.36 -10.42
C ASP A 45 -26.00 19.54 -11.67
N PHE A 46 -26.44 19.03 -12.81
CA PHE A 46 -25.67 19.08 -14.06
C PHE A 46 -25.55 20.50 -14.62
N GLU A 47 -26.56 21.37 -14.43
CA GLU A 47 -26.57 22.71 -15.04
C GLU A 47 -25.44 23.59 -14.50
N THR A 48 -25.16 23.49 -13.19
CA THR A 48 -24.05 24.22 -12.54
C THR A 48 -22.68 23.67 -12.92
N MET A 49 -22.59 22.37 -13.24
CA MET A 49 -21.34 21.68 -13.50
C MET A 49 -20.99 21.59 -15.00
N ALA A 50 -21.96 21.79 -15.90
CA ALA A 50 -21.83 21.58 -17.33
C ALA A 50 -20.67 22.36 -17.97
N GLU A 51 -20.43 23.61 -17.53
CA GLU A 51 -19.32 24.44 -18.01
C GLU A 51 -17.95 23.95 -17.56
N TYR A 52 -17.87 23.25 -16.44
CA TYR A 52 -16.61 22.68 -15.94
C TYR A 52 -16.32 21.34 -16.61
N ILE A 53 -17.37 20.55 -16.88
CA ILE A 53 -17.20 19.20 -17.42
C ILE A 53 -16.85 19.25 -18.92
N ILE A 54 -17.47 20.12 -19.73
CA ILE A 54 -16.95 20.46 -21.07
C ILE A 54 -16.47 21.90 -21.01
N PRO A 55 -15.22 22.13 -20.61
CA PRO A 55 -14.69 23.47 -20.48
C PRO A 55 -14.42 24.11 -21.84
N ARG A 56 -14.22 25.42 -21.83
CA ARG A 56 -13.81 26.17 -23.01
C ARG A 56 -12.49 25.62 -23.56
N GLN A 57 -12.26 25.83 -24.86
CA GLN A 57 -11.16 25.28 -25.64
C GLN A 57 -9.77 25.40 -25.00
N ALA A 58 -9.52 26.43 -24.18
CA ALA A 58 -8.27 26.61 -23.44
C ALA A 58 -7.92 25.45 -22.47
N PHE A 59 -8.92 24.68 -22.03
CA PHE A 59 -8.77 23.56 -21.09
C PHE A 59 -8.97 22.19 -21.74
N CYS A 60 -9.20 22.14 -23.06
CA CYS A 60 -9.26 20.89 -23.81
C CYS A 60 -7.88 20.24 -23.92
N ASN A 61 -7.86 18.92 -24.13
CA ASN A 61 -6.68 18.05 -24.23
C ASN A 61 -5.82 18.03 -22.95
N ARG A 62 -6.45 18.35 -21.81
CA ARG A 62 -5.85 18.24 -20.47
C ARG A 62 -6.78 17.44 -19.59
N PHE A 63 -6.20 16.62 -18.72
CA PHE A 63 -6.98 15.92 -17.70
C PHE A 63 -7.50 16.92 -16.66
N VAL A 64 -8.77 16.81 -16.33
CA VAL A 64 -9.45 17.69 -15.37
C VAL A 64 -10.05 16.85 -14.25
N THR A 65 -9.89 17.34 -13.02
CA THR A 65 -10.59 16.82 -11.85
C THR A 65 -11.47 17.93 -11.31
N ILE A 66 -12.76 17.66 -11.20
CA ILE A 66 -13.76 18.63 -10.77
C ILE A 66 -14.41 18.06 -9.51
N CYS A 67 -14.44 18.83 -8.44
CA CYS A 67 -15.19 18.47 -7.23
C CYS A 67 -16.54 19.16 -7.27
N GLU A 68 -17.59 18.44 -6.90
CA GLU A 68 -18.92 19.01 -6.69
C GLU A 68 -18.90 20.04 -5.54
N PRO A 69 -19.74 21.10 -5.57
CA PRO A 69 -19.86 22.08 -4.49
C PRO A 69 -20.13 21.49 -3.10
N GLU A 70 -20.93 20.42 -3.02
CA GLU A 70 -21.22 19.72 -1.76
C GLU A 70 -20.11 18.73 -1.35
N ASN A 71 -19.07 18.60 -2.17
CA ASN A 71 -17.91 17.75 -1.96
C ASN A 71 -18.29 16.30 -1.60
N LYS A 72 -19.34 15.75 -2.23
CA LYS A 72 -19.74 14.34 -2.15
C LYS A 72 -19.16 13.52 -3.30
N TYR A 73 -19.07 14.13 -4.49
CA TYR A 73 -18.52 13.49 -5.68
C TYR A 73 -17.36 14.26 -6.31
N ARG A 74 -16.46 13.49 -6.95
CA ARG A 74 -15.38 13.96 -7.81
C ARG A 74 -15.62 13.45 -9.22
N ILE A 75 -15.56 14.34 -10.19
CA ILE A 75 -15.71 14.04 -11.62
C ILE A 75 -14.31 14.10 -12.23
N LEU A 76 -13.88 12.98 -12.81
CA LEU A 76 -12.65 12.86 -13.57
C LEU A 76 -12.99 12.91 -15.05
N GLY A 77 -12.37 13.81 -15.80
CA GLY A 77 -12.63 13.97 -17.22
C GLY A 77 -11.35 14.27 -18.01
N HIS A 78 -11.40 14.03 -19.31
CA HIS A 78 -10.38 14.46 -20.25
C HIS A 78 -11.08 15.00 -21.50
N PRO A 79 -11.49 16.29 -21.48
CA PRO A 79 -12.18 16.90 -22.60
C PRO A 79 -11.27 16.96 -23.82
N VAL A 80 -11.72 16.38 -24.93
CA VAL A 80 -10.99 16.35 -26.20
C VAL A 80 -11.60 17.35 -27.17
N CYS A 81 -10.74 18.06 -27.91
CA CYS A 81 -11.14 18.90 -29.03
C CYS A 81 -10.34 18.51 -30.27
N ILE A 82 -11.04 18.03 -31.30
CA ILE A 82 -10.51 17.70 -32.62
C ILE A 82 -10.86 18.86 -33.55
N LYS A 83 -9.89 19.42 -34.26
CA LYS A 83 -10.12 20.48 -35.26
C LYS A 83 -9.98 19.89 -36.65
N ASP A 84 -11.05 19.94 -37.43
CA ASP A 84 -11.10 19.40 -38.79
C ASP A 84 -12.30 20.01 -39.53
N GLU A 85 -12.10 20.42 -40.79
CA GLU A 85 -13.12 21.03 -41.66
C GLU A 85 -14.29 20.09 -41.95
N LYS A 86 -14.09 18.76 -41.79
CA LYS A 86 -15.15 17.77 -41.97
C LYS A 86 -16.31 17.92 -40.97
N TYR A 87 -16.06 18.55 -39.82
CA TYR A 87 -17.08 18.78 -38.83
C TYR A 87 -17.84 20.08 -39.12
N ALA A 88 -19.13 20.13 -38.83
CA ALA A 88 -20.01 21.27 -39.09
C ALA A 88 -19.55 22.63 -38.50
N ARG A 89 -18.53 22.63 -37.63
CA ARG A 89 -17.95 23.82 -36.98
C ARG A 89 -16.44 23.93 -37.12
N ASN A 90 -15.85 23.15 -38.02
CA ASN A 90 -14.41 22.92 -38.09
C ASN A 90 -13.80 22.33 -36.80
N GLU A 91 -14.62 21.90 -35.85
CA GLU A 91 -14.21 21.26 -34.60
C GLU A 91 -15.27 20.30 -34.04
N PHE A 92 -14.80 19.26 -33.36
CA PHE A 92 -15.59 18.26 -32.65
C PHE A 92 -15.10 18.15 -31.20
N MET A 93 -16.02 18.27 -30.24
CA MET A 93 -15.71 18.23 -28.81
C MET A 93 -16.50 17.15 -28.09
N PHE A 94 -15.79 16.34 -27.32
CA PHE A 94 -16.40 15.32 -26.46
C PHE A 94 -15.59 15.17 -25.17
N ASN A 95 -16.24 14.63 -24.13
CA ASN A 95 -15.56 14.27 -22.90
C ASN A 95 -16.11 12.96 -22.33
N PHE A 96 -15.21 12.07 -21.92
CA PHE A 96 -15.54 10.90 -21.13
C PHE A 96 -15.29 11.22 -19.66
N CYS A 97 -16.33 11.06 -18.84
CA CYS A 97 -16.26 11.36 -17.42
C CYS A 97 -16.49 10.12 -16.58
N ILE A 98 -15.71 9.99 -15.50
CA ILE A 98 -15.92 9.02 -14.43
C ILE A 98 -16.23 9.78 -13.14
N VAL A 99 -17.38 9.49 -12.53
CA VAL A 99 -17.77 10.07 -11.24
C VAL A 99 -17.42 9.10 -10.11
N LEU A 100 -16.70 9.59 -9.10
CA LEU A 100 -16.26 8.84 -7.92
C LEU A 100 -16.71 9.55 -6.64
N GLY A 101 -16.88 8.82 -5.54
CA GLY A 101 -17.03 9.43 -4.22
C GLY A 101 -15.74 10.08 -3.73
N VAL A 102 -15.82 11.13 -2.91
CA VAL A 102 -14.63 11.87 -2.41
C VAL A 102 -13.66 11.02 -1.62
N GLU A 103 -14.15 9.98 -0.95
CA GLU A 103 -13.33 9.05 -0.16
C GLU A 103 -12.50 8.08 -1.01
N VAL A 104 -12.81 7.95 -2.31
CA VAL A 104 -12.14 7.01 -3.20
C VAL A 104 -10.87 7.64 -3.78
N ASP A 105 -9.78 6.86 -3.83
CA ASP A 105 -8.56 7.28 -4.53
C ASP A 105 -8.84 7.42 -6.04
N LYS A 106 -8.56 8.62 -6.58
CA LYS A 106 -8.75 8.95 -7.99
C LYS A 106 -7.61 8.46 -8.89
N THR A 107 -6.45 8.17 -8.30
CA THR A 107 -5.20 7.89 -9.03
C THR A 107 -5.34 6.73 -10.03
N PRO A 108 -5.96 5.58 -9.68
CA PRO A 108 -6.12 4.47 -10.63
C PRO A 108 -7.01 4.81 -11.84
N TYR A 109 -8.03 5.63 -11.62
CA TYR A 109 -9.03 5.98 -12.64
C TYR A 109 -8.53 7.04 -13.62
N GLU A 110 -7.51 7.83 -13.25
CA GLU A 110 -6.91 8.80 -14.15
C GLU A 110 -6.36 8.14 -15.43
N ALA A 111 -5.67 7.01 -15.28
CA ALA A 111 -5.14 6.25 -16.41
C ALA A 111 -6.26 5.75 -17.34
N VAL A 112 -7.38 5.30 -16.77
CA VAL A 112 -8.56 4.84 -17.50
C VAL A 112 -9.20 5.97 -18.31
N VAL A 113 -9.44 7.13 -17.70
CA VAL A 113 -10.03 8.29 -18.39
C VAL A 113 -9.15 8.77 -19.54
N ARG A 114 -7.83 8.87 -19.31
CA ARG A 114 -6.86 9.25 -20.35
C ARG A 114 -6.83 8.24 -21.49
N ARG A 115 -6.89 6.94 -21.18
CA ARG A 115 -6.93 5.87 -22.18
C ARG A 115 -8.21 5.94 -23.01
N LEU A 116 -9.37 6.10 -22.37
CA LEU A 116 -10.66 6.30 -23.06
C LEU A 116 -10.59 7.48 -24.02
N ALA A 117 -10.17 8.65 -23.53
CA ALA A 117 -10.07 9.84 -24.37
C ALA A 117 -9.15 9.61 -25.58
N SER A 118 -7.97 9.02 -25.37
CA SER A 118 -7.01 8.77 -26.46
C SER A 118 -7.56 7.77 -27.49
N THR A 119 -8.06 6.60 -27.04
CA THR A 119 -8.59 5.56 -27.94
C THR A 119 -9.78 6.07 -28.75
N PHE A 120 -10.72 6.77 -28.12
CA PHE A 120 -11.88 7.30 -28.85
C PHE A 120 -11.53 8.50 -29.74
N THR A 121 -10.46 9.25 -29.45
CA THR A 121 -9.94 10.27 -30.37
C THR A 121 -9.43 9.61 -31.65
N GLU A 122 -8.65 8.53 -31.52
CA GLU A 122 -8.11 7.79 -32.67
C GLU A 122 -9.25 7.17 -33.51
N MET A 123 -10.23 6.53 -32.87
CA MET A 123 -11.39 5.95 -33.57
C MET A 123 -12.28 7.02 -34.24
N GLU A 124 -12.38 8.21 -33.66
CA GLU A 124 -13.12 9.34 -34.25
C GLU A 124 -12.40 9.91 -35.48
N ILE A 125 -11.06 9.99 -35.46
CA ILE A 125 -10.27 10.43 -36.61
C ILE A 125 -10.37 9.44 -37.77
N GLN A 126 -10.30 8.13 -37.48
CA GLN A 126 -10.30 7.07 -38.48
C GLN A 126 -11.67 6.83 -39.11
N ASN A 127 -12.71 6.66 -38.28
CA ASN A 127 -13.98 6.09 -38.70
C ASN A 127 -15.20 6.94 -38.31
N GLU A 128 -14.99 8.14 -37.76
CA GLU A 128 -16.08 9.06 -37.32
C GLU A 128 -17.03 8.38 -36.32
N TYR A 129 -16.45 7.56 -35.44
CA TYR A 129 -17.15 6.62 -34.57
C TYR A 129 -18.15 7.30 -33.61
N LEU A 130 -17.85 8.49 -33.09
CA LEU A 130 -18.70 9.23 -32.16
C LEU A 130 -19.62 10.23 -32.86
N SER A 131 -19.25 10.72 -34.04
CA SER A 131 -20.04 11.72 -34.79
C SER A 131 -21.16 11.09 -35.62
N GLN A 132 -20.96 9.90 -36.18
CA GLN A 132 -21.92 9.17 -37.04
C GLN A 132 -22.74 8.08 -36.32
N GLU A 133 -22.93 8.21 -35.00
CA GLU A 133 -23.53 7.18 -34.14
C GLU A 133 -24.93 6.73 -34.58
N ASP A 134 -25.73 7.64 -35.18
CA ASP A 134 -27.12 7.39 -35.58
C ASP A 134 -27.29 6.82 -37.01
N TYR A 135 -26.24 6.87 -37.85
CA TYR A 135 -26.32 6.52 -39.28
C TYR A 135 -25.80 5.11 -39.61
N SER A 136 -25.07 4.48 -38.71
CA SER A 136 -24.46 3.17 -38.97
C SER A 136 -25.36 2.01 -38.53
N ASN A 137 -26.23 1.57 -39.45
CA ASN A 137 -26.95 0.27 -39.38
C ASN A 137 -26.01 -0.95 -39.59
N SER A 138 -24.70 -0.79 -39.38
CA SER A 138 -23.72 -1.86 -39.52
C SER A 138 -23.70 -2.73 -38.27
N GLN A 139 -24.12 -3.99 -38.41
CA GLN A 139 -24.17 -5.03 -37.37
C GLN A 139 -22.83 -5.29 -36.65
N GLU A 140 -21.73 -4.72 -37.13
CA GLU A 140 -20.36 -4.94 -36.64
C GLU A 140 -19.89 -3.91 -35.60
N ARG A 141 -20.61 -2.79 -35.40
CA ARG A 141 -20.19 -1.73 -34.46
C ARG A 141 -20.99 -1.83 -33.16
N ARG A 142 -20.28 -2.01 -32.03
CA ARG A 142 -20.92 -1.88 -30.70
C ARG A 142 -21.36 -0.44 -30.48
N SER A 143 -22.51 -0.23 -29.84
CA SER A 143 -22.96 1.11 -29.46
C SER A 143 -22.13 1.64 -28.28
N ILE A 144 -21.92 2.95 -28.22
CA ILE A 144 -21.16 3.55 -27.11
C ILE A 144 -21.86 3.38 -25.77
N ALA A 145 -23.20 3.35 -25.75
CA ALA A 145 -23.99 3.05 -24.56
C ALA A 145 -23.62 1.68 -23.97
N ALA A 146 -23.59 0.65 -24.84
CA ALA A 146 -23.19 -0.70 -24.45
C ALA A 146 -21.72 -0.74 -23.99
N LEU A 147 -20.81 -0.04 -24.68
CA LEU A 147 -19.40 0.01 -24.28
C LEU A 147 -19.23 0.63 -22.88
N ILE A 148 -19.89 1.76 -22.62
CA ILE A 148 -19.83 2.45 -21.32
C ILE A 148 -20.36 1.56 -20.20
N GLU A 149 -21.43 0.80 -20.45
CA GLU A 149 -21.98 -0.15 -19.50
C GLU A 149 -21.02 -1.31 -19.22
N ILE A 150 -20.48 -1.95 -20.26
CA ILE A 150 -19.50 -3.04 -20.13
C ILE A 150 -18.26 -2.55 -19.39
N ILE A 151 -17.69 -1.38 -19.76
CA ILE A 151 -16.52 -0.81 -19.08
C ILE A 151 -16.83 -0.62 -17.59
N LYS A 152 -18.01 -0.09 -17.26
CA LYS A 152 -18.40 0.10 -15.86
C LYS A 152 -18.52 -1.23 -15.13
N GLU A 153 -19.17 -2.24 -15.70
CA GLU A 153 -19.34 -3.55 -15.06
C GLU A 153 -17.99 -4.26 -14.87
N ASP A 154 -17.17 -4.30 -15.91
CA ASP A 154 -15.87 -4.96 -15.88
C ASP A 154 -14.90 -4.29 -14.92
N LEU A 155 -14.84 -2.96 -14.91
CA LEU A 155 -14.00 -2.22 -13.95
C LEU A 155 -14.47 -2.43 -12.50
N ASN A 156 -15.78 -2.56 -12.25
CA ASN A 156 -16.32 -2.79 -10.92
C ASN A 156 -16.13 -4.22 -10.42
N ASN A 157 -16.23 -5.20 -11.32
CA ASN A 157 -16.20 -6.62 -10.95
C ASN A 157 -14.79 -7.21 -11.01
N TYR A 158 -14.00 -6.83 -12.01
CA TYR A 158 -12.70 -7.45 -12.32
C TYR A 158 -11.52 -6.51 -12.18
N ASN A 159 -11.75 -5.19 -12.07
CA ASN A 159 -10.70 -4.15 -12.14
C ASN A 159 -9.91 -4.13 -13.46
N GLU A 160 -10.34 -4.87 -14.48
CA GLU A 160 -9.75 -4.87 -15.81
C GLU A 160 -10.82 -5.15 -16.86
N CYS A 161 -10.63 -4.62 -18.06
CA CYS A 161 -11.53 -4.86 -19.19
C CYS A 161 -10.74 -5.04 -20.48
N MET A 162 -11.20 -5.98 -21.31
CA MET A 162 -10.74 -6.21 -22.68
C MET A 162 -11.97 -6.27 -23.58
N ILE A 163 -12.20 -5.22 -24.36
CA ILE A 163 -13.43 -5.05 -25.12
C ILE A 163 -13.08 -4.87 -26.60
N PRO A 164 -13.36 -5.86 -27.47
CA PRO A 164 -13.27 -5.67 -28.91
C PRO A 164 -14.40 -4.73 -29.35
N VAL A 165 -14.05 -3.59 -29.95
CA VAL A 165 -15.00 -2.57 -30.42
C VAL A 165 -15.43 -2.86 -31.85
N ASP A 166 -14.47 -3.23 -32.70
CA ASP A 166 -14.63 -3.68 -34.09
C ASP A 166 -13.49 -4.68 -34.44
N ASP A 167 -13.40 -5.10 -35.71
CA ASP A 167 -12.39 -6.07 -36.18
C ASP A 167 -10.93 -5.57 -36.04
N ALA A 168 -10.71 -4.27 -35.90
CA ALA A 168 -9.39 -3.65 -35.85
C ALA A 168 -9.03 -3.08 -34.47
N ASN A 169 -10.01 -2.80 -33.61
CA ASN A 169 -9.84 -2.04 -32.38
C ASN A 169 -10.27 -2.83 -31.15
N THR A 170 -9.34 -3.01 -30.20
CA THR A 170 -9.61 -3.58 -28.87
C THR A 170 -9.22 -2.61 -27.77
N ILE A 171 -10.15 -2.33 -26.88
CA ILE A 171 -9.94 -1.51 -25.69
C ILE A 171 -9.41 -2.41 -24.57
N ASN A 172 -8.19 -2.15 -24.12
CA ASN A 172 -7.57 -2.82 -22.97
C ASN A 172 -7.34 -1.80 -21.85
N MET A 173 -7.92 -2.06 -20.67
CA MET A 173 -7.75 -1.22 -19.49
C MET A 173 -7.59 -2.07 -18.24
N LYS A 174 -6.78 -1.58 -17.29
CA LYS A 174 -6.57 -2.22 -15.99
C LYS A 174 -6.42 -1.15 -14.92
N LEU A 175 -7.18 -1.28 -13.85
CA LEU A 175 -7.04 -0.50 -12.63
C LEU A 175 -5.96 -1.13 -11.78
N PHE A 176 -4.86 -0.42 -11.61
CA PHE A 176 -3.80 -0.83 -10.71
C PHE A 176 -4.08 -0.28 -9.31
N PRO A 177 -4.08 -1.12 -8.26
CA PRO A 177 -4.15 -0.64 -6.88
C PRO A 177 -2.96 0.27 -6.60
N ASN A 178 -3.23 1.40 -5.95
CA ASN A 178 -2.17 2.29 -5.50
C ASN A 178 -1.67 1.82 -4.14
N HIS A 179 -0.51 1.16 -4.12
CA HIS A 179 0.14 0.81 -2.86
C HIS A 179 1.00 1.97 -2.37
N ARG A 180 1.01 2.19 -1.06
CA ARG A 180 1.91 3.17 -0.46
C ARG A 180 3.35 2.71 -0.63
N HIS A 181 4.24 3.64 -0.94
CA HIS A 181 5.66 3.31 -1.01
C HIS A 181 6.14 2.76 0.34
N PRO A 182 6.68 1.52 0.37
CA PRO A 182 7.12 0.90 1.60
C PRO A 182 8.35 1.63 2.16
N PRO A 183 8.52 1.61 3.50
CA PRO A 183 9.71 2.17 4.13
C PRO A 183 10.98 1.45 3.65
N PRO A 184 12.14 2.11 3.71
CA PRO A 184 13.39 1.51 3.28
C PRO A 184 13.75 0.29 4.14
N VAL A 185 14.10 -0.81 3.47
CA VAL A 185 14.51 -2.05 4.13
C VAL A 185 15.91 -1.90 4.70
N LYS A 186 16.03 -2.00 6.03
CA LYS A 186 17.31 -1.97 6.73
C LYS A 186 17.92 -3.37 6.79
N SER A 187 19.24 -3.43 6.93
CA SER A 187 19.97 -4.69 6.78
C SER A 187 19.78 -5.66 7.95
N TRP A 188 19.36 -5.17 9.11
CA TRP A 188 19.14 -5.94 10.34
C TRP A 188 17.66 -6.32 10.55
N HIS A 189 16.78 -5.92 9.63
CA HIS A 189 15.40 -6.37 9.68
C HIS A 189 15.29 -7.86 9.31
N VAL A 190 14.21 -8.49 9.73
CA VAL A 190 13.88 -9.89 9.50
C VAL A 190 12.55 -9.96 8.75
N PRO A 191 12.53 -10.45 7.49
CA PRO A 191 11.29 -10.62 6.75
C PRO A 191 10.52 -11.85 7.24
N ILE A 192 9.20 -11.74 7.35
CA ILE A 192 8.28 -12.83 7.64
C ILE A 192 7.27 -12.93 6.49
N SER A 193 7.07 -14.13 5.98
CA SER A 193 6.09 -14.39 4.93
C SER A 193 4.66 -14.33 5.48
N THR A 194 3.79 -13.55 4.85
CA THR A 194 2.35 -13.53 5.15
C THR A 194 1.57 -14.55 4.32
N MET A 195 2.14 -14.97 3.18
CA MET A 195 1.53 -15.90 2.25
C MET A 195 2.41 -17.12 1.99
N LYS A 196 1.85 -18.14 1.35
CA LYS A 196 2.60 -19.33 0.94
C LYS A 196 3.16 -19.12 -0.46
N PHE A 197 4.41 -18.65 -0.54
CA PHE A 197 5.07 -18.39 -1.82
C PHE A 197 5.11 -19.62 -2.76
N SER A 198 5.17 -20.83 -2.22
CA SER A 198 5.19 -22.07 -3.01
C SER A 198 3.95 -22.27 -3.89
N GLU A 199 2.82 -21.64 -3.56
CA GLU A 199 1.57 -21.75 -4.32
C GLU A 199 1.46 -20.68 -5.41
N ILE A 200 2.27 -19.62 -5.32
CA ILE A 200 2.15 -18.40 -6.15
C ILE A 200 3.32 -18.29 -7.15
N MET A 201 4.50 -18.77 -6.77
CA MET A 201 5.70 -18.65 -7.59
C MET A 201 5.66 -19.57 -8.81
N ASP A 202 5.89 -19.00 -9.98
CA ASP A 202 6.04 -19.71 -11.25
C ASP A 202 7.41 -19.44 -11.92
N ASP A 203 7.61 -20.01 -13.10
CA ASP A 203 8.88 -19.88 -13.83
C ASP A 203 9.15 -18.48 -14.39
N THR A 204 8.13 -17.63 -14.51
CA THR A 204 8.25 -16.25 -15.02
C THR A 204 8.74 -15.26 -13.96
N TRP A 205 8.72 -15.63 -12.68
CA TRP A 205 9.19 -14.76 -11.59
C TRP A 205 10.69 -14.46 -11.70
N ASP A 206 11.05 -13.27 -11.24
CA ASP A 206 12.43 -12.80 -11.22
C ASP A 206 13.37 -13.74 -10.44
N LEU A 207 14.56 -13.98 -11.00
CA LEU A 207 15.54 -14.91 -10.45
C LEU A 207 16.07 -14.46 -9.08
N THR A 208 16.25 -13.16 -8.87
CA THR A 208 16.74 -12.64 -7.59
C THR A 208 15.68 -12.81 -6.51
N MET A 209 14.41 -12.52 -6.82
CA MET A 209 13.29 -12.76 -5.92
C MET A 209 13.17 -14.23 -5.56
N LYS A 210 13.27 -15.14 -6.55
CA LYS A 210 13.22 -16.59 -6.29
C LYS A 210 14.30 -17.06 -5.32
N LYS A 211 15.54 -16.55 -5.45
CA LYS A 211 16.63 -16.90 -4.53
C LYS A 211 16.40 -16.34 -3.13
N VAL A 212 15.96 -15.08 -3.03
CA VAL A 212 15.71 -14.41 -1.75
C VAL A 212 14.54 -15.05 -0.99
N ILE A 213 13.41 -15.29 -1.65
CA ILE A 213 12.21 -15.87 -1.05
C ILE A 213 12.49 -17.24 -0.40
N LYS A 214 13.31 -18.08 -1.04
CA LYS A 214 13.71 -19.38 -0.49
C LYS A 214 14.44 -19.28 0.85
N GLN A 215 15.05 -18.14 1.15
CA GLN A 215 15.78 -17.90 2.39
C GLN A 215 14.95 -17.18 3.45
N ILE A 216 13.69 -16.83 3.18
CA ILE A 216 12.78 -16.19 4.14
C ILE A 216 12.21 -17.26 5.07
N ASP A 217 12.77 -17.36 6.27
CA ASP A 217 12.36 -18.30 7.32
C ASP A 217 11.72 -17.62 8.55
N GLY A 218 11.65 -16.28 8.55
CA GLY A 218 11.19 -15.49 9.69
C GLY A 218 12.17 -15.43 10.86
N ILE A 219 13.45 -15.78 10.65
CA ILE A 219 14.52 -15.74 11.65
C ILE A 219 15.74 -14.98 11.13
N LYS A 220 16.16 -15.21 9.89
CA LYS A 220 17.35 -14.60 9.30
C LYS A 220 17.16 -13.12 9.02
N ASP A 221 18.19 -12.32 9.32
CA ASP A 221 18.25 -10.94 8.90
C ASP A 221 18.58 -10.80 7.41
N VAL A 222 18.30 -9.63 6.83
CA VAL A 222 18.53 -9.35 5.40
C VAL A 222 19.98 -9.63 4.97
N ARG A 223 21.00 -9.41 5.81
CA ARG A 223 22.39 -9.72 5.43
C ARG A 223 22.65 -11.21 5.33
N ARG A 224 22.13 -11.99 6.28
CA ARG A 224 22.23 -13.46 6.23
C ARG A 224 21.48 -14.00 5.02
N ILE A 225 20.30 -13.47 4.73
CA ILE A 225 19.53 -13.82 3.54
C ILE A 225 20.32 -13.53 2.26
N ALA A 226 20.92 -12.35 2.13
CA ALA A 226 21.72 -11.98 0.97
C ALA A 226 22.92 -12.93 0.76
N ARG A 227 23.61 -13.27 1.85
CA ARG A 227 24.75 -14.20 1.83
C ARG A 227 24.34 -15.63 1.45
N ASP A 228 23.27 -16.15 2.04
CA ASP A 228 22.78 -17.52 1.78
C ASP A 228 22.14 -17.65 0.39
N ALA A 229 21.55 -16.56 -0.13
CA ALA A 229 21.00 -16.49 -1.46
C ALA A 229 22.06 -16.26 -2.56
N ASP A 230 23.30 -15.92 -2.18
CA ASP A 230 24.36 -15.48 -3.09
C ASP A 230 23.89 -14.31 -3.98
N VAL A 231 23.37 -13.26 -3.35
CA VAL A 231 22.88 -12.03 -3.97
C VAL A 231 23.48 -10.82 -3.26
N ALA A 232 23.81 -9.77 -4.01
CA ALA A 232 24.29 -8.52 -3.43
C ALA A 232 23.27 -7.90 -2.46
N LEU A 233 23.75 -7.38 -1.31
CA LEU A 233 22.90 -6.88 -0.23
C LEU A 233 21.89 -5.82 -0.70
N ASP A 234 22.30 -4.93 -1.59
CA ASP A 234 21.42 -3.85 -2.08
C ASP A 234 20.33 -4.38 -3.02
N LEU A 235 20.63 -5.39 -3.85
CA LEU A 235 19.61 -6.08 -4.64
C LEU A 235 18.64 -6.85 -3.74
N THR A 236 19.12 -7.48 -2.67
CA THR A 236 18.25 -8.14 -1.68
C THR A 236 17.31 -7.14 -1.00
N LYS A 237 17.79 -5.94 -0.64
CA LYS A 237 16.93 -4.89 -0.05
C LYS A 237 15.85 -4.46 -1.03
N ILE A 238 16.19 -4.24 -2.30
CA ILE A 238 15.22 -3.86 -3.34
C ILE A 238 14.19 -4.98 -3.55
N ALA A 239 14.64 -6.24 -3.64
CA ALA A 239 13.75 -7.39 -3.79
C ALA A 239 12.77 -7.53 -2.61
N LEU A 240 13.25 -7.38 -1.37
CA LEU A 240 12.38 -7.37 -0.18
C LEU A 240 11.47 -6.15 -0.14
N GLN A 241 11.92 -4.99 -0.63
CA GLN A 241 11.09 -3.79 -0.71
C GLN A 241 9.95 -3.97 -1.73
N HIS A 242 10.19 -4.65 -2.86
CA HIS A 242 9.13 -5.01 -3.79
C HIS A 242 8.12 -5.99 -3.16
N LEU A 243 8.59 -6.99 -2.42
CA LEU A 243 7.68 -7.88 -1.68
C LEU A 243 6.87 -7.13 -0.62
N LEU A 244 7.45 -6.13 0.03
CA LEU A 244 6.77 -5.28 1.01
C LEU A 244 5.76 -4.34 0.35
N TYR A 245 6.02 -3.87 -0.88
CA TYR A 245 5.09 -3.04 -1.66
C TYR A 245 3.76 -3.76 -1.95
N TYR A 246 3.81 -5.08 -2.16
CA TYR A 246 2.64 -5.92 -2.40
C TYR A 246 2.13 -6.66 -1.15
N ASP A 247 2.52 -6.22 0.06
CA ASP A 247 2.10 -6.80 1.34
C ASP A 247 2.35 -8.33 1.47
N SER A 248 3.30 -8.84 0.70
CA SER A 248 3.66 -10.26 0.63
C SER A 248 4.53 -10.72 1.80
N ILE A 249 5.16 -9.76 2.47
CA ILE A 249 5.99 -9.97 3.65
C ILE A 249 5.76 -8.86 4.67
N LEU A 250 6.07 -9.16 5.93
CA LEU A 250 6.21 -8.18 7.01
C LEU A 250 7.68 -8.06 7.39
N MET A 251 8.15 -6.84 7.64
CA MET A 251 9.49 -6.61 8.15
C MET A 251 9.44 -6.42 9.67
N LEU A 252 10.04 -7.37 10.39
CA LEU A 252 10.21 -7.27 11.83
C LEU A 252 11.66 -6.95 12.20
N ASP A 253 11.81 -6.65 13.47
CA ASP A 253 13.09 -6.45 14.13
C ASP A 253 13.75 -7.79 14.51
N LEU A 254 15.09 -7.80 14.58
CA LEU A 254 15.85 -8.99 14.99
C LEU A 254 15.50 -9.41 16.42
N PHE A 255 15.09 -10.67 16.59
CA PHE A 255 14.83 -11.23 17.91
C PHE A 255 16.12 -11.70 18.59
N LEU A 256 16.41 -11.11 19.76
CA LEU A 256 17.51 -11.50 20.64
C LEU A 256 16.98 -11.62 22.08
N PHE A 257 17.53 -12.53 22.88
CA PHE A 257 17.15 -12.64 24.29
C PHE A 257 17.55 -11.42 25.15
N GLY A 258 18.45 -10.57 24.64
CA GLY A 258 18.80 -9.29 25.25
C GLY A 258 17.83 -8.15 24.95
N ASN A 259 16.84 -8.38 24.08
CA ASN A 259 15.81 -7.39 23.73
C ASN A 259 14.87 -7.14 24.90
N ILE A 260 14.20 -5.99 24.84
CA ILE A 260 13.19 -5.55 25.81
C ILE A 260 11.90 -5.34 25.02
N TYR A 261 10.81 -5.87 25.55
CA TYR A 261 9.47 -5.72 24.98
C TYR A 261 8.51 -5.30 26.08
N ALA A 262 7.54 -4.46 25.72
CA ALA A 262 6.54 -3.97 26.66
C ALA A 262 5.14 -4.03 26.01
N PRO A 263 4.09 -4.26 26.83
CA PRO A 263 2.72 -4.36 26.34
C PRO A 263 2.19 -2.99 25.89
N THR A 264 1.33 -3.01 24.88
CA THR A 264 0.53 -1.85 24.44
C THR A 264 -0.86 -1.91 25.08
N PRO A 265 -1.67 -0.83 24.99
CA PRO A 265 -3.07 -0.87 25.41
C PRO A 265 -3.93 -1.91 24.65
N GLU A 266 -3.50 -2.33 23.46
CA GLU A 266 -4.19 -3.33 22.62
C GLU A 266 -4.16 -4.73 23.25
N VAL A 267 -3.30 -4.97 24.25
CA VAL A 267 -3.36 -6.19 25.06
C VAL A 267 -4.73 -6.39 25.69
N ASN A 268 -5.48 -5.32 25.99
CA ASN A 268 -6.83 -5.46 26.53
C ASN A 268 -7.80 -6.14 25.55
N ASP A 269 -7.64 -5.90 24.25
CA ASP A 269 -8.45 -6.56 23.22
C ASP A 269 -8.10 -8.06 23.14
N PHE A 270 -6.82 -8.39 23.33
CA PHE A 270 -6.38 -9.78 23.48
C PHE A 270 -6.95 -10.44 24.74
N LEU A 271 -6.98 -9.74 25.88
CA LEU A 271 -7.59 -10.24 27.12
C LEU A 271 -9.09 -10.50 26.99
N ALA A 272 -9.79 -9.67 26.20
CA ALA A 272 -11.21 -9.83 25.90
C ALA A 272 -11.51 -10.91 24.83
N ASP A 273 -10.47 -11.55 24.28
CA ASP A 273 -10.55 -12.54 23.20
C ASP A 273 -11.34 -12.07 21.98
N ARG A 274 -11.13 -10.80 21.60
CA ARG A 274 -11.75 -10.25 20.40
C ARG A 274 -11.28 -11.02 19.17
N ASP A 275 -12.23 -11.40 18.31
CA ASP A 275 -11.99 -12.12 17.06
C ASP A 275 -11.27 -13.49 17.23
N GLY A 276 -11.31 -14.09 18.43
CA GLY A 276 -10.66 -15.39 18.70
C GLY A 276 -9.13 -15.32 18.69
N MET A 277 -8.57 -14.15 18.97
CA MET A 277 -7.13 -13.89 18.89
C MET A 277 -6.31 -14.77 19.86
N GLN A 278 -6.89 -15.17 21.00
CA GLN A 278 -6.20 -16.03 21.96
C GLN A 278 -5.95 -17.42 21.37
N ASP A 279 -6.92 -17.95 20.64
CA ASP A 279 -6.79 -19.27 20.03
C ASP A 279 -5.83 -19.28 18.85
N GLU A 280 -5.83 -18.21 18.04
CA GLU A 280 -4.85 -17.99 16.97
C GLU A 280 -3.43 -17.96 17.55
N CYS A 281 -3.22 -17.18 18.62
CA CYS A 281 -1.94 -17.06 19.31
C CYS A 281 -1.45 -18.41 19.83
N ALA A 282 -2.31 -19.15 20.52
CA ALA A 282 -1.99 -20.47 21.05
C ALA A 282 -1.59 -21.45 19.93
N ASN A 283 -2.29 -21.45 18.79
CA ASN A 283 -1.96 -22.32 17.65
C ASN A 283 -0.61 -21.97 17.01
N TYR A 284 -0.22 -20.70 17.03
CA TYR A 284 1.04 -20.24 16.46
C TYR A 284 2.25 -20.52 17.36
N VAL A 285 2.06 -20.39 18.68
CA VAL A 285 3.15 -20.27 19.66
C VAL A 285 3.53 -21.59 20.33
N TYR A 286 2.58 -22.49 20.60
CA TYR A 286 2.87 -23.74 21.30
C TYR A 286 3.64 -24.71 20.38
N ILE A 287 4.77 -25.26 20.89
CA ILE A 287 5.63 -26.13 20.09
C ILE A 287 5.42 -27.60 20.43
N ASN A 288 5.36 -27.94 21.72
CA ASN A 288 5.25 -29.32 22.21
C ASN A 288 4.67 -29.33 23.63
N GLY A 289 3.69 -30.21 23.89
CA GLY A 289 3.07 -30.38 25.20
C GLY A 289 1.56 -30.17 25.20
N PRO A 290 0.88 -30.39 26.34
CA PRO A 290 -0.55 -30.12 26.45
C PRO A 290 -0.81 -28.63 26.25
N ARG A 291 -1.85 -28.30 25.46
CA ARG A 291 -2.29 -26.91 25.27
C ARG A 291 -2.63 -26.33 26.63
N LEU A 292 -1.83 -25.36 27.08
CA LEU A 292 -2.12 -24.65 28.32
C LEU A 292 -3.32 -23.73 28.10
N PRO A 293 -4.14 -23.49 29.14
CA PRO A 293 -5.22 -22.51 29.08
C PRO A 293 -4.74 -21.15 28.58
N ASN A 294 -5.53 -20.50 27.74
CA ASN A 294 -5.19 -19.20 27.13
C ASN A 294 -4.86 -18.11 28.17
N PHE A 295 -5.37 -18.24 29.39
CA PHE A 295 -5.00 -17.41 30.54
C PHE A 295 -3.48 -17.30 30.76
N TYR A 296 -2.71 -18.37 30.52
CA TYR A 296 -1.26 -18.31 30.65
C TYR A 296 -0.63 -17.37 29.62
N LEU A 297 -1.11 -17.35 28.38
CA LEU A 297 -0.63 -16.41 27.34
C LEU A 297 -0.94 -14.96 27.74
N CYS A 298 -2.14 -14.71 28.27
CA CYS A 298 -2.55 -13.41 28.81
C CYS A 298 -1.62 -12.96 29.96
N ARG A 299 -1.28 -13.87 30.88
CA ARG A 299 -0.32 -13.61 31.96
C ARG A 299 1.08 -13.32 31.42
N LEU A 300 1.52 -14.03 30.37
CA LEU A 300 2.83 -13.80 29.77
C LEU A 300 2.90 -12.40 29.14
N PHE A 301 1.91 -11.99 28.34
CA PHE A 301 1.91 -10.65 27.73
C PHE A 301 1.85 -9.52 28.77
N THR A 302 1.02 -9.66 29.79
CA THR A 302 0.89 -8.66 30.87
C THR A 302 2.10 -8.59 31.80
N SER A 303 2.94 -9.63 31.83
CA SER A 303 4.17 -9.66 32.63
C SER A 303 5.39 -9.02 31.96
N LEU A 304 5.30 -8.68 30.67
CA LEU A 304 6.36 -7.96 29.95
C LEU A 304 6.48 -6.51 30.49
N ALA A 305 7.70 -5.98 30.52
CA ALA A 305 7.98 -4.67 31.09
C ALA A 305 9.20 -4.03 30.44
N THR A 306 9.24 -2.70 30.43
CA THR A 306 10.34 -1.90 29.88
C THR A 306 11.67 -2.04 30.63
N SER A 307 11.65 -2.55 31.86
CA SER A 307 12.84 -2.65 32.72
C SER A 307 13.60 -3.97 32.63
N ARG A 308 13.05 -4.97 31.91
CA ARG A 308 13.59 -6.34 31.92
C ARG A 308 13.82 -6.85 30.50
N THR A 309 14.95 -7.52 30.31
CA THR A 309 15.22 -8.24 29.07
C THR A 309 14.41 -9.53 28.99
N VAL A 310 14.19 -10.06 27.78
CA VAL A 310 13.54 -11.36 27.59
C VAL A 310 14.26 -12.46 28.40
N LYS A 311 15.59 -12.42 28.47
CA LYS A 311 16.38 -13.37 29.27
C LYS A 311 16.04 -13.31 30.76
N GLU A 312 15.93 -12.13 31.34
CA GLU A 312 15.56 -11.94 32.76
C GLU A 312 14.10 -12.30 33.00
N TRP A 313 13.22 -11.96 32.07
CA TRP A 313 11.82 -12.34 32.10
C TRP A 313 11.62 -13.86 32.10
N LEU A 314 12.38 -14.60 31.28
CA LEU A 314 12.35 -16.07 31.28
C LEU A 314 12.83 -16.67 32.60
N LYS A 315 13.90 -16.11 33.20
CA LYS A 315 14.39 -16.54 34.51
C LYS A 315 13.33 -16.34 35.60
N LEU A 316 12.67 -15.18 35.61
CA LEU A 316 11.61 -14.87 36.57
C LEU A 316 10.49 -15.93 36.55
N HIS A 317 10.01 -16.31 35.37
CA HIS A 317 8.95 -17.33 35.25
C HIS A 317 9.45 -18.72 35.62
N ASN A 318 10.70 -19.05 35.28
CA ASN A 318 11.31 -20.30 35.70
C ASN A 318 11.42 -20.41 37.23
N ASP A 319 11.80 -19.33 37.91
CA ASP A 319 11.89 -19.26 39.37
C ASP A 319 10.49 -19.31 40.04
N GLN A 320 9.45 -18.85 39.33
CA GLN A 320 8.04 -19.01 39.73
C GLN A 320 7.47 -20.42 39.45
N GLY A 321 8.30 -21.36 38.99
CA GLY A 321 7.89 -22.74 38.70
C GLY A 321 7.19 -22.93 37.36
N PHE A 322 7.20 -21.93 36.47
CA PHE A 322 6.62 -22.01 35.14
C PHE A 322 7.70 -21.89 34.04
N PRO A 323 8.33 -23.01 33.62
CA PRO A 323 9.36 -22.99 32.59
C PRO A 323 8.74 -22.75 31.20
N VAL A 324 8.62 -21.47 30.81
CA VAL A 324 8.00 -21.02 29.56
C VAL A 324 8.54 -21.76 28.33
N LEU A 325 9.86 -21.97 28.28
CA LEU A 325 10.56 -22.61 27.15
C LEU A 325 10.11 -24.05 26.87
N ASN A 326 9.51 -24.73 27.84
CA ASN A 326 9.03 -26.10 27.66
C ASN A 326 7.71 -26.17 26.89
N PHE A 327 6.95 -25.07 26.84
CA PHE A 327 5.62 -25.04 26.25
C PHE A 327 5.55 -24.10 25.05
N VAL A 328 6.18 -22.93 25.14
CA VAL A 328 5.97 -21.77 24.26
C VAL A 328 7.25 -21.44 23.48
N ASP A 329 7.14 -21.28 22.15
CA ASP A 329 8.19 -20.63 21.36
C ASP A 329 8.22 -19.14 21.67
N VAL A 330 9.19 -18.71 22.47
CA VAL A 330 9.33 -17.30 22.89
C VAL A 330 9.47 -16.37 21.68
N ARG A 331 10.13 -16.81 20.61
CA ARG A 331 10.29 -15.98 19.41
C ARG A 331 8.94 -15.83 18.71
N ARG A 332 8.22 -16.92 18.45
CA ARG A 332 6.87 -16.83 17.84
C ARG A 332 5.90 -16.05 18.72
N PHE A 333 6.00 -16.19 20.04
CA PHE A 333 5.21 -15.44 21.01
C PHE A 333 5.40 -13.92 20.84
N ILE A 334 6.65 -13.47 20.81
CA ILE A 334 6.97 -12.06 20.60
C ILE A 334 6.62 -11.60 19.17
N GLN A 335 6.88 -12.43 18.16
CA GLN A 335 6.50 -12.12 16.77
C GLN A 335 5.00 -11.89 16.64
N PHE A 336 4.17 -12.78 17.20
CA PHE A 336 2.72 -12.62 17.22
C PHE A 336 2.31 -11.33 17.90
N GLY A 337 2.89 -11.04 19.07
CA GLY A 337 2.62 -9.81 19.80
C GLY A 337 2.96 -8.55 19.02
N ILE A 338 4.07 -8.53 18.27
CA ILE A 338 4.45 -7.37 17.44
C ILE A 338 3.53 -7.26 16.22
N ILE A 339 3.23 -8.38 15.55
CA ILE A 339 2.39 -8.40 14.34
C ILE A 339 0.97 -7.92 14.66
N LYS A 340 0.43 -8.33 15.80
CA LYS A 340 -0.92 -7.94 16.26
C LYS A 340 -0.94 -6.63 17.06
N GLY A 341 0.20 -5.96 17.22
CA GLY A 341 0.30 -4.68 17.95
C GLY A 341 0.22 -4.78 19.47
N LEU A 342 0.12 -5.98 20.05
CA LEU A 342 0.05 -6.23 21.50
C LEU A 342 1.31 -5.84 22.26
N VAL A 343 2.48 -5.91 21.63
CA VAL A 343 3.76 -5.51 22.24
C VAL A 343 4.55 -4.65 21.30
N TYR A 344 5.26 -3.69 21.87
CA TYR A 344 6.26 -2.90 21.15
C TYR A 344 7.65 -3.23 21.67
N ARG A 345 8.65 -2.98 20.81
CA ARG A 345 10.05 -3.20 21.14
C ARG A 345 10.67 -1.93 21.68
N VAL A 346 11.42 -2.05 22.75
CA VAL A 346 12.28 -0.98 23.27
C VAL A 346 13.71 -1.21 22.78
N GLN A 347 14.18 -0.33 21.91
CA GLN A 347 15.50 -0.38 21.31
C GLN A 347 16.52 0.38 22.17
N LYS A 348 17.73 -0.16 22.24
CA LYS A 348 18.86 0.46 22.96
C LYS A 348 19.69 1.28 21.97
N TYR A 349 20.11 2.46 22.40
CA TYR A 349 20.95 3.40 21.65
C TYR A 349 22.13 3.84 22.52
N ALA A 350 23.33 3.83 21.95
CA ALA A 350 24.51 4.36 22.63
C ALA A 350 24.68 5.84 22.28
N VAL A 351 24.93 6.68 23.28
CA VAL A 351 25.10 8.12 23.09
C VAL A 351 26.33 8.60 23.84
N SER A 352 27.17 9.40 23.19
CA SER A 352 28.26 10.08 23.90
C SER A 352 27.74 11.34 24.63
N PRO A 353 28.18 11.60 25.87
CA PRO A 353 27.91 12.83 26.60
C PRO A 353 28.39 14.06 25.83
N GLU A 354 29.53 13.94 25.14
CA GLU A 354 30.05 14.98 24.25
C GLU A 354 29.03 15.37 23.17
N TYR A 355 28.36 14.37 22.57
CA TYR A 355 27.30 14.62 21.60
C TYR A 355 26.07 15.26 22.24
N ILE A 356 25.65 14.81 23.42
CA ILE A 356 24.54 15.43 24.16
C ILE A 356 24.86 16.89 24.49
N SER A 357 26.06 17.19 24.96
CA SER A 357 26.53 18.56 25.21
C SER A 357 26.61 19.40 23.93
N SER A 358 26.98 18.79 22.80
CA SER A 358 27.01 19.44 21.48
C SER A 358 25.61 19.81 20.99
N LEU A 359 24.61 18.96 21.22
CA LEU A 359 23.20 19.23 20.90
C LEU A 359 22.65 20.38 21.76
N VAL A 360 22.99 20.43 23.05
CA VAL A 360 22.56 21.50 23.96
C VAL A 360 23.23 22.84 23.60
N SER A 361 24.46 22.81 23.10
CA SER A 361 25.23 24.01 22.74
C SER A 361 25.08 24.46 21.28
N GLY A 362 24.34 23.73 20.45
CA GLY A 362 24.10 24.06 19.04
C GLY A 362 25.32 23.94 18.13
N GLN A 363 26.42 23.35 18.61
CA GLN A 363 27.63 23.12 17.82
C GLN A 363 27.62 21.70 17.28
N ASN A 364 27.29 21.51 16.00
CA ASN A 364 27.40 20.21 15.34
C ASN A 364 28.88 19.80 15.19
N LYS A 365 29.42 19.11 16.19
CA LYS A 365 30.73 18.45 16.08
C LYS A 365 30.62 17.02 16.59
N VAL A 366 30.39 16.09 15.67
CA VAL A 366 30.86 14.70 15.83
C VAL A 366 31.36 14.21 14.48
N THR A 367 32.66 14.41 14.24
CA THR A 367 33.41 13.67 13.23
C THR A 367 34.48 12.89 13.99
N GLY A 368 34.09 11.70 14.46
CA GLY A 368 35.03 10.76 15.06
C GLY A 368 35.68 9.92 13.96
N ASP A 369 37.01 9.97 13.86
CA ASP A 369 37.80 9.16 12.91
C ASP A 369 37.76 7.64 13.23
N ASN A 370 37.21 7.24 14.38
CA ASN A 370 37.13 5.84 14.82
C ASN A 370 35.83 5.15 14.42
N VAL A 371 35.97 3.90 13.95
CA VAL A 371 34.89 3.04 13.44
C VAL A 371 33.72 2.80 14.40
N MET A 372 33.92 2.94 15.72
CA MET A 372 32.88 2.78 16.75
C MET A 372 32.27 4.11 17.23
N GLN A 373 32.98 5.23 17.11
CA GLN A 373 32.48 6.55 17.54
C GLN A 373 31.32 7.03 16.66
N LYS A 374 31.28 6.62 15.39
CA LYS A 374 30.14 6.93 14.49
C LYS A 374 28.79 6.37 14.95
N TYR A 375 28.77 5.38 15.86
CA TYR A 375 27.55 4.79 16.39
C TYR A 375 27.10 5.41 17.73
N LEU A 376 27.82 6.43 18.23
CA LEU A 376 27.53 7.14 19.50
C LEU A 376 26.65 8.39 19.33
N ASP A 377 26.01 8.54 18.17
CA ASP A 377 25.14 9.66 17.81
C ASP A 377 23.69 9.47 18.30
N GLY A 378 23.38 8.36 18.98
CA GLY A 378 22.02 8.03 19.42
C GLY A 378 21.03 7.73 18.29
N CYS A 379 21.49 7.61 17.05
CA CYS A 379 20.66 7.25 15.89
C CYS A 379 20.84 5.79 15.46
N HIS A 380 21.90 5.13 15.94
CA HIS A 380 22.22 3.75 15.63
C HIS A 380 21.77 2.81 16.75
N SER A 381 20.82 1.92 16.45
CA SER A 381 20.37 0.92 17.42
C SER A 381 21.45 -0.14 17.65
N PHE A 382 21.43 -0.77 18.82
CA PHE A 382 22.35 -1.88 19.12
C PHE A 382 22.24 -3.05 18.13
N ASP A 383 21.08 -3.24 17.48
CA ASP A 383 20.93 -4.26 16.44
C ASP A 383 21.71 -3.93 15.19
N GLN A 384 21.68 -2.66 14.77
CA GLN A 384 22.48 -2.20 13.64
C GLN A 384 23.97 -2.49 13.88
N ILE A 385 24.46 -2.16 15.08
CA ILE A 385 25.86 -2.40 15.46
C ILE A 385 26.15 -3.91 15.48
N THR A 386 25.25 -4.70 16.07
CA THR A 386 25.35 -6.17 16.15
C THR A 386 25.47 -6.78 14.76
N THR A 387 24.58 -6.42 13.84
CA THR A 387 24.59 -6.96 12.49
C THR A 387 25.77 -6.42 11.69
N GLU A 388 26.20 -5.16 11.87
CA GLU A 388 27.27 -4.52 11.05
C GLU A 388 28.66 -4.97 11.45
N LYS A 389 28.89 -5.14 12.74
CA LYS A 389 30.17 -5.57 13.27
C LYS A 389 30.24 -7.08 13.49
N ASN A 390 29.12 -7.78 13.36
CA ASN A 390 29.00 -9.20 13.70
C ASN A 390 29.51 -9.46 15.13
N LEU A 391 29.15 -8.58 16.06
CA LEU A 391 29.56 -8.61 17.46
C LEU A 391 28.35 -8.85 18.35
N ALA A 392 28.53 -9.64 19.40
CA ALA A 392 27.52 -9.79 20.45
C ALA A 392 27.39 -8.51 21.29
N GLU A 393 26.21 -8.26 21.86
CA GLU A 393 25.93 -7.09 22.70
C GLU A 393 26.96 -6.90 23.84
N SER A 394 27.44 -7.98 24.45
CA SER A 394 28.47 -7.92 25.49
C SER A 394 29.80 -7.35 24.98
N LYS A 395 30.25 -7.78 23.80
CA LYS A 395 31.48 -7.27 23.17
C LYS A 395 31.31 -5.85 22.68
N ILE A 396 30.12 -5.48 22.20
CA ILE A 396 29.79 -4.10 21.84
C ILE A 396 29.94 -3.21 23.08
N ARG A 397 29.30 -3.58 24.19
CA ARG A 397 29.42 -2.85 25.47
C ARG A 397 30.87 -2.78 25.96
N GLU A 398 31.65 -3.86 25.84
CA GLU A 398 33.06 -3.86 26.22
C GLU A 398 33.89 -2.89 25.36
N GLN A 399 33.66 -2.87 24.05
CA GLN A 399 34.33 -1.92 23.15
C GLN A 399 33.89 -0.48 23.40
N LEU A 400 32.62 -0.25 23.71
CA LEU A 400 32.10 1.08 24.07
C LEU A 400 32.65 1.57 25.42
N ARG A 401 32.87 0.67 26.39
CA ARG A 401 33.51 0.99 27.69
C ARG A 401 34.97 1.43 27.58
N ARG A 402 35.63 1.21 26.43
CA ARG A 402 36.98 1.72 26.18
C ARG A 402 37.00 3.21 25.86
N PHE A 403 35.83 3.81 25.59
CA PHE A 403 35.68 5.25 25.43
C PHE A 403 35.22 5.88 26.76
N PRO A 404 35.75 7.07 27.12
CA PRO A 404 35.33 7.76 28.33
C PRO A 404 33.85 8.14 28.20
N ASP A 405 33.07 7.76 29.22
CA ASP A 405 31.64 8.02 29.45
C ASP A 405 30.73 7.87 28.22
N PHE A 406 29.93 6.81 28.14
CA PHE A 406 28.81 6.71 27.21
C PHE A 406 27.54 6.39 27.99
N ASP A 407 26.42 6.97 27.56
CA ASP A 407 25.11 6.68 28.13
C ASP A 407 24.30 5.77 27.21
N THR A 408 23.39 4.99 27.77
CA THR A 408 22.49 4.11 27.00
C THR A 408 21.06 4.60 27.11
N MET A 409 20.52 5.12 26.01
CA MET A 409 19.12 5.52 25.92
C MET A 409 18.26 4.35 25.45
N TYR A 410 17.05 4.28 25.98
CA TYR A 410 16.02 3.29 25.61
C TYR A 410 14.89 4.04 24.90
N ARG A 411 14.55 3.62 23.67
CA ARG A 411 13.48 4.24 22.86
C ARG A 411 12.53 3.21 22.29
#